data_AF-A0A4Q5YTQ4-F1
#
_entry.id   AF-A0A4Q5YTQ4-F1
#
_cell.length_a   1.000
_cell.length_b   1.000
_cell.length_c   1.000
_cell.angle_alpha   90.00
_cell.angle_beta   90.00
_cell.angle_gamma   90.00
#
_symmetry.space_group_name_H-M   'P 1'
#
loop_
_entity.id
_entity.type
_entity.pdbx_description
1 polymer ?
#
loop_
_entity_poly.entity_id
_entity_poly.type
_entity_poly.pdbx_seq_one_letter_code
_entity_poly.pdbx_strand_id
1 'polypeptide(L)' 'MSQFLDNLFKGQEYNRSNFFLIAGPCVVESEKIVFEIAEKVSGICKRLAIPY' A
#
# COMPACT_ATOMS: atom_id res chain seq x y z
N MET A 1 3.32 -8.98 13.34
CA MET A 1 2.42 -7.83 13.15
C MET A 1 1.49 -7.71 14.35
N SER A 2 1.09 -6.50 14.77
CA SER A 2 0.07 -6.37 15.83
C SER A 2 -1.30 -6.82 15.30
N GLN A 3 -2.20 -7.21 16.21
CA GLN A 3 -3.56 -7.66 15.83
C GLN A 3 -4.36 -6.59 15.08
N PHE A 4 -4.09 -5.31 15.36
CA PHE A 4 -4.65 -4.19 14.62
C PHE A 4 -4.25 -4.20 13.14
N LEU A 5 -2.97 -4.39 12.84
CA LEU A 5 -2.46 -4.38 11.47
C LEU A 5 -2.94 -5.59 10.66
N ASP A 6 -3.05 -6.76 11.30
CA ASP A 6 -3.63 -7.95 10.67
C ASP A 6 -5.11 -7.73 10.27
N ASN A 7 -5.87 -6.99 11.09
CA ASN A 7 -7.24 -6.62 10.77
C ASN A 7 -7.30 -5.56 9.65
N LEU A 8 -6.39 -4.58 9.65
CA LEU A 8 -6.32 -3.52 8.65
C LEU A 8 -6.06 -4.07 7.25
N PHE A 9 -5.15 -5.05 7.13
CA PHE A 9 -4.75 -5.62 5.84
C PHE A 9 -5.42 -6.95 5.50
N LYS A 10 -6.49 -7.34 6.20
CA LYS A 10 -7.16 -8.66 6.08
C LYS A 10 -7.53 -9.05 4.63
N GLY A 11 -7.74 -8.09 3.73
CA GLY A 11 -8.07 -8.30 2.32
C GLY A 11 -6.90 -8.30 1.35
N GLN A 12 -5.66 -8.23 1.83
CA GLN A 12 -4.45 -8.20 1.01
C GLN A 12 -3.65 -9.50 1.17
N GLU A 13 -3.02 -9.95 0.08
CA GLU A 13 -1.98 -10.98 0.14
C GLU A 13 -0.62 -10.31 0.34
N TYR A 14 0.04 -10.62 1.47
CA TYR A 14 1.32 -10.03 1.84
C TYR A 14 2.15 -10.97 2.74
N ASN A 15 3.44 -10.68 2.88
CA ASN A 15 4.34 -11.37 3.79
C ASN A 15 4.32 -10.68 5.18
N ARG A 16 3.94 -11.42 6.23
CA ARG A 16 3.88 -10.91 7.61
C ARG A 16 5.25 -10.51 8.19
N SER A 17 6.34 -10.96 7.59
CA SER A 17 7.71 -10.57 7.95
C SER A 17 8.16 -9.27 7.29
N ASN A 18 7.37 -8.72 6.34
CA ASN A 18 7.66 -7.42 5.74
C ASN A 18 7.16 -6.27 6.63
N PHE A 19 7.75 -5.09 6.41
CA PHE A 19 7.18 -3.83 6.86
C PHE A 19 5.93 -3.49 6.03
N PHE A 20 5.05 -2.61 6.54
CA PHE A 20 4.00 -1.99 5.74
C PHE A 20 4.47 -0.62 5.21
N LEU A 21 3.93 -0.19 4.07
CA LEU A 21 4.30 1.07 3.43
C LEU A 21 3.12 2.03 3.47
N ILE A 22 3.36 3.27 3.88
CA ILE A 22 2.47 4.41 3.61
C ILE A 22 3.22 5.32 2.65
N ALA A 23 2.70 5.47 1.44
CA ALA A 23 3.31 6.31 0.41
C ALA A 23 2.22 6.96 -0.44
N GLY A 24 2.57 8.10 -1.05
CA GLY A 24 1.67 8.88 -1.88
C GLY A 24 2.34 10.20 -2.30
N PRO A 25 1.70 10.98 -3.18
CA PRO A 25 2.19 12.31 -3.50
C PRO A 25 2.14 13.23 -2.28
N CYS A 26 3.04 14.21 -2.22
CA CYS A 26 3.08 15.17 -1.12
C CYS A 26 1.84 16.09 -1.11
N VAL A 27 1.30 16.40 -2.29
CA VAL A 27 0.14 17.26 -2.47
C VAL A 27 -0.78 16.62 -3.52
N VAL A 28 -2.09 16.80 -3.34
CA VAL A 28 -3.08 16.42 -4.34
C VAL A 28 -3.10 17.47 -5.45
N GLU A 29 -2.38 17.20 -6.53
CA GLU A 29 -2.30 18.10 -7.69
C GLU A 29 -3.50 17.93 -8.63
N SER A 30 -3.89 16.69 -8.90
CA SER A 30 -5.08 16.34 -9.69
C SER A 30 -5.50 14.90 -9.42
N GLU A 31 -6.77 14.58 -9.66
CA GLU A 31 -7.32 13.23 -9.55
C GLU A 31 -6.49 12.22 -10.36
N LYS A 32 -6.20 12.55 -11.62
CA LYS A 32 -5.41 11.71 -12.53
C LYS A 32 -4.05 11.34 -11.95
N ILE A 33 -3.29 12.33 -11.47
CA ILE A 33 -1.95 12.10 -10.92
C ILE A 33 -2.01 11.23 -9.66
N VAL A 34 -3.00 11.49 -8.79
CA VAL A 34 -3.18 10.71 -7.56
C VAL A 34 -3.44 9.24 -7.87
N PHE A 35 -4.38 8.95 -8.79
CA PHE A 35 -4.68 7.57 -9.16
C PHE A 35 -3.52 6.89 -9.88
N GLU A 36 -2.83 7.58 -10.79
CA GLU A 36 -1.66 7.02 -11.48
C GLU A 36 -0.54 6.62 -10.50
N ILE A 37 -0.26 7.46 -9.50
CA ILE A 37 0.74 7.15 -8.46
C ILE A 37 0.23 6.01 -7.58
N ALA A 38 -1.02 6.05 -7.12
CA ALA A 38 -1.59 5.04 -6.24
C ALA A 38 -1.58 3.65 -6.89
N GLU A 39 -1.99 3.54 -8.15
CA GLU A 39 -1.97 2.29 -8.92
C GLU A 39 -0.55 1.74 -9.05
N LYS A 40 0.42 2.61 -9.35
CA LYS A 40 1.82 2.20 -9.53
C LYS A 40 2.44 1.70 -8.23
N VAL A 41 2.25 2.43 -7.13
CA VAL A 41 2.77 2.03 -5.81
C VAL A 41 2.08 0.76 -5.32
N SER A 42 0.75 0.69 -5.43
CA SER A 42 -0.03 -0.49 -5.04
C SER A 42 0.40 -1.74 -5.83
N GLY A 43 0.61 -1.62 -7.14
CA GLY A 43 1.08 -2.72 -7.99
C GLY A 43 2.49 -3.21 -7.63
N ILE A 44 3.39 -2.28 -7.24
CA ILE A 44 4.73 -2.64 -6.74
C ILE A 44 4.61 -3.39 -5.41
N CYS A 45 3.83 -2.89 -4.47
CA CYS A 45 3.65 -3.50 -3.14
C CYS A 45 3.03 -4.90 -3.24
N LYS A 46 2.02 -5.07 -4.11
CA LYS A 46 1.41 -6.38 -4.39
C LYS A 46 2.43 -7.39 -4.92
N ARG A 47 3.29 -6.99 -5.86
CA ARG A 47 4.34 -7.87 -6.41
C ARG A 47 5.39 -8.26 -5.36
N LEU A 48 5.70 -7.36 -4.43
CA LEU A 48 6.69 -7.58 -3.38
C LEU A 48 6.10 -8.18 -2.09
N ALA A 49 4.79 -8.47 -2.07
CA ALA A 49 4.05 -8.92 -0.90
C ALA A 49 4.24 -7.97 0.31
N ILE A 50 4.21 -6.65 0.05
CA ILE A 50 4.28 -5.60 1.06
C ILE A 50 2.85 -5.08 1.32
N PRO A 51 2.37 -5.02 2.57
CA PRO A 51 1.12 -4.34 2.91
C PRO A 51 1.18 -2.85 2.60
N TYR A 52 0.17 -2.31 1.94
CA TYR A 52 0.07 -0.90 1.51
C TYR A 52 -1.32 -0.34 1.80
#